data_AF-A0A1J4Z604-F1
#
_entry.id   AF-A0A1J4Z604-F1
#
_cell.length_a   1.000
_cell.length_b   1.000
_cell.length_c   1.000
_cell.angle_alpha   90.00
_cell.angle_beta   90.00
_cell.angle_gamma   90.00
#
_symmetry.space_group_name_H-M   'P 1'
#
loop_
_entity.id
_entity.type
_entity.pdbx_description
1 polymer ?
#
loop_
_entity_poly.entity_id
_entity_poly.type
_entity_poly.pdbx_seq_one_letter_code
_entity_poly.pdbx_strand_id
1 'polypeptide(L)'
;MAATGHGSRHFYLWDSTLERNPGMIKQFNKFIVSRIWGIRLRPTGAVFLGGFAGLSLTATVLPEALAGAGLTDSFSARIDLAGFAIYSIMLWAVGGWSAQRTGNPWLGGLVLGLVGGISGAIFTGLAYAARPMLLLLGGGAGLAYGAVGGILIATALAESKTTTPNHPTR
;
A
#
# COMPACT_ATOMS: atom_id res chain seq x y z
N MET A 1 60.86 -2.28 67.67
CA MET A 1 61.44 -1.55 66.51
C MET A 1 61.41 -2.51 65.33
N ALA A 2 60.92 -2.25 64.13
CA ALA A 2 60.25 -1.10 63.52
C ALA A 2 59.46 -1.63 62.29
N ALA A 3 58.50 -0.83 61.83
CA ALA A 3 57.50 -1.12 60.82
C ALA A 3 57.99 -1.01 59.35
N THR A 4 57.03 -1.08 58.42
CA THR A 4 56.99 -0.69 56.98
C THR A 4 57.13 -1.86 56.00
N GLY A 5 56.34 -2.01 54.92
CA GLY A 5 55.33 -1.17 54.29
C GLY A 5 55.46 -1.24 52.75
N HIS A 6 54.33 -1.15 52.03
CA HIS A 6 54.16 -0.79 50.60
C HIS A 6 54.52 -1.82 49.49
N GLY A 7 53.49 -2.32 48.79
CA GLY A 7 52.83 -1.54 47.71
C GLY A 7 53.33 -1.73 46.26
N SER A 8 52.43 -2.28 45.44
CA SER A 8 52.10 -1.82 44.07
C SER A 8 52.85 -2.41 42.86
N ARG A 9 52.08 -3.10 41.98
CA ARG A 9 51.77 -2.73 40.57
C ARG A 9 51.33 -3.99 39.80
N HIS A 10 50.03 -4.15 39.54
CA HIS A 10 49.39 -3.75 38.26
C HIS A 10 50.15 -4.22 37.01
N PHE A 11 49.68 -5.31 36.41
CA PHE A 11 49.84 -5.56 34.98
C PHE A 11 48.58 -6.26 34.44
N TYR A 12 47.52 -5.46 34.25
CA TYR A 12 46.47 -5.76 33.28
C TYR A 12 46.93 -5.16 31.95
N LEU A 13 47.05 -5.97 30.90
CA LEU A 13 46.96 -5.52 29.50
C LEU A 13 47.18 -6.72 28.57
N TRP A 14 46.10 -7.44 28.28
CA TRP A 14 45.80 -7.80 26.90
C TRP A 14 44.29 -7.69 26.75
N ASP A 15 43.93 -6.56 26.15
CA ASP A 15 42.61 -6.03 25.91
C ASP A 15 41.85 -6.91 24.89
N SER A 16 40.68 -7.36 25.33
CA SER A 16 39.71 -8.23 24.67
C SER A 16 38.98 -7.55 23.51
N THR A 17 39.71 -6.97 22.55
CA THR A 17 39.13 -6.14 21.48
C THR A 17 38.42 -6.90 20.35
N LEU A 18 38.16 -8.19 20.51
CA LEU A 18 37.34 -8.97 19.57
C LEU A 18 36.27 -9.84 20.27
N GLU A 19 35.79 -9.44 21.45
CA GLU A 19 34.44 -9.88 21.85
C GLU A 19 33.41 -9.21 20.94
N ARG A 20 33.15 -9.91 19.83
CA ARG A 20 32.16 -9.66 18.80
C ARG A 20 30.80 -9.46 19.46
N ASN A 21 30.52 -8.22 19.85
CA ASN A 21 29.51 -7.81 20.82
C ASN A 21 28.11 -8.35 20.47
N PRO A 22 27.67 -9.48 21.05
CA PRO A 22 26.41 -10.13 20.67
C PRO A 22 25.20 -9.26 21.03
N GLY A 23 25.40 -8.34 21.98
CA GLY A 23 24.41 -7.36 22.41
C GLY A 23 24.05 -6.34 21.33
N MET A 24 25.03 -5.86 20.55
CA MET A 24 24.77 -4.91 19.46
C MET A 24 23.96 -5.55 18.34
N ILE A 25 24.28 -6.79 17.94
CA ILE A 25 23.54 -7.53 16.90
C ILE A 25 22.11 -7.83 17.37
N LYS A 26 21.94 -8.21 18.65
CA LYS A 26 20.60 -8.42 19.25
C LYS A 26 19.79 -7.13 19.36
N GLN A 27 20.42 -6.00 19.69
CA GLN A 27 19.75 -4.69 19.74
C GLN A 27 19.35 -4.21 18.35
N PHE A 28 20.21 -4.39 17.35
CA PHE A 28 19.91 -4.06 15.97
C PHE A 28 18.78 -4.94 15.42
N ASN A 29 18.81 -6.25 15.69
CA ASN A 29 17.74 -7.16 15.30
C ASN A 29 16.41 -6.84 16.02
N LYS A 30 16.46 -6.51 17.32
CA LYS A 30 15.28 -6.07 18.08
C LYS A 30 14.72 -4.74 17.56
N PHE A 31 15.58 -3.82 17.14
CA PHE A 31 15.18 -2.54 16.53
C PHE A 31 14.51 -2.75 15.16
N ILE A 32 15.11 -3.55 14.28
CA ILE A 32 14.53 -3.91 12.98
C ILE A 32 13.19 -4.63 13.17
N VAL A 33 13.15 -5.65 14.04
CA VAL A 33 11.91 -6.40 14.31
C VAL A 33 10.85 -5.49 14.92
N SER A 34 11.20 -4.57 15.82
CA SER A 34 10.25 -3.60 16.40
C SER A 34 9.72 -2.60 15.37
N ARG A 35 10.54 -2.21 14.38
CA ARG A 35 10.13 -1.32 13.28
C ARG A 35 9.26 -2.04 12.26
N ILE A 36 9.57 -3.30 11.94
CA ILE A 36 8.75 -4.14 11.07
C ILE A 36 7.41 -4.47 11.73
N TRP A 37 7.40 -4.76 13.03
CA TRP A 37 6.17 -4.96 13.81
C TRP A 37 5.36 -3.68 14.01
N GLY A 38 5.98 -2.50 13.90
CA GLY A 38 5.31 -1.21 13.95
C GLY A 38 4.66 -0.78 12.64
N ILE A 39 5.02 -1.39 11.50
CA ILE A 39 4.38 -1.11 10.22
C ILE A 39 3.03 -1.82 10.22
N ARG A 40 1.93 -1.05 10.12
CA ARG A 40 0.61 -1.62 9.82
C ARG A 40 0.65 -2.16 8.38
N LEU A 41 1.09 -3.42 8.20
CA LEU A 41 1.27 -4.07 6.90
C LEU A 41 -0.01 -4.05 6.04
N ARG A 42 -1.18 -4.11 6.69
CA ARG A 42 -2.50 -4.07 6.04
C ARG A 42 -2.78 -2.77 5.28
N PRO A 43 -2.79 -1.58 5.91
CA PRO A 43 -3.02 -0.32 5.20
C PRO A 43 -1.91 -0.01 4.20
N THR A 44 -0.64 -0.34 4.49
CA THR A 44 0.43 -0.17 3.50
C THR A 44 0.20 -1.06 2.28
N GLY A 45 -0.18 -2.33 2.47
CA GLY A 45 -0.54 -3.23 1.37
C GLY A 45 -1.76 -2.73 0.56
N ALA A 46 -2.76 -2.15 1.23
CA ALA A 46 -3.94 -1.60 0.56
C ALA A 46 -3.62 -0.39 -0.32
N VAL A 47 -2.71 0.48 0.13
CA VAL A 47 -2.20 1.62 -0.64
C VAL A 47 -1.46 1.13 -1.89
N PHE A 48 -0.59 0.13 -1.75
CA PHE A 48 0.14 -0.44 -2.89
C PHE A 48 -0.81 -1.14 -3.88
N LEU A 49 -1.70 -2.00 -3.41
CA LEU A 49 -2.69 -2.67 -4.27
C LEU A 49 -3.60 -1.68 -4.98
N GLY A 50 -4.06 -0.65 -4.28
CA GLY A 50 -4.80 0.45 -4.88
C GLY A 50 -3.99 1.18 -5.94
N GLY A 51 -2.75 1.57 -5.65
CA GLY A 51 -1.87 2.24 -6.60
C GLY A 51 -1.60 1.42 -7.87
N PHE A 52 -1.31 0.13 -7.72
CA PHE A 52 -1.15 -0.78 -8.87
C PHE A 52 -2.44 -0.96 -9.66
N ALA A 53 -3.59 -1.00 -8.99
CA ALA A 53 -4.88 -1.02 -9.67
C ALA A 53 -5.09 0.26 -10.50
N GLY A 54 -4.77 1.44 -9.97
CA GLY A 54 -4.82 2.71 -10.73
C GLY A 54 -3.88 2.73 -11.94
N LEU A 55 -2.66 2.19 -11.80
CA LEU A 55 -1.73 2.04 -12.92
C LEU A 55 -2.32 1.10 -13.98
N SER A 56 -2.83 -0.07 -13.57
CA SER A 56 -3.43 -1.03 -14.50
C SER A 56 -4.65 -0.48 -15.22
N LEU A 57 -5.43 0.40 -14.58
CA LEU A 57 -6.58 1.03 -15.21
C LEU A 57 -6.16 1.82 -16.46
N THR A 58 -5.12 2.64 -16.33
CA THR A 58 -4.60 3.48 -17.42
C THR A 58 -3.77 2.71 -18.44
N ALA A 59 -3.07 1.65 -18.01
CA ALA A 59 -2.20 0.85 -18.87
C ALA A 59 -2.92 -0.26 -19.65
N THR A 60 -4.03 -0.80 -19.11
CA THR A 60 -4.67 -2.02 -19.66
C THR A 60 -6.19 -1.89 -19.76
N VAL A 61 -6.89 -1.67 -18.66
CA VAL A 61 -8.37 -1.75 -18.61
C VAL A 61 -9.03 -0.74 -19.55
N LEU A 62 -8.63 0.54 -19.48
CA LEU A 62 -9.18 1.58 -20.35
C LEU A 62 -8.78 1.39 -21.82
N PRO A 63 -7.49 1.17 -22.16
CA PRO A 63 -7.09 0.86 -23.53
C PRO A 63 -7.82 -0.32 -24.16
N GLU A 64 -8.02 -1.41 -23.41
CA GLU A 64 -8.73 -2.59 -23.90
C GLU A 64 -10.23 -2.34 -24.05
N ALA A 65 -10.86 -1.62 -23.12
CA ALA A 65 -12.26 -1.24 -23.25
C ALA A 65 -12.49 -0.38 -24.49
N LEU A 66 -11.62 0.62 -24.73
CA LEU A 66 -11.69 1.51 -25.88
C LEU A 66 -11.45 0.76 -27.21
N ALA A 67 -10.45 -0.13 -27.23
CA ALA A 67 -10.15 -0.95 -28.39
C ALA A 67 -11.25 -1.98 -28.69
N GLY A 68 -11.81 -2.62 -27.66
CA GLY A 68 -12.93 -3.55 -27.79
C GLY A 68 -14.20 -2.88 -28.32
N ALA A 69 -14.38 -1.58 -28.07
CA ALA A 69 -15.46 -0.78 -28.64
C ALA A 69 -15.15 -0.23 -30.05
N GLY A 70 -13.99 -0.54 -30.63
CA GLY A 70 -13.60 -0.15 -31.99
C GLY A 70 -13.26 1.34 -32.15
N LEU A 71 -12.94 2.03 -31.06
CA LEU A 71 -12.76 3.49 -31.06
C LEU A 71 -11.33 3.92 -31.40
N THR A 72 -10.35 3.13 -30.99
CA THR A 72 -8.92 3.38 -31.19
C THR A 72 -8.15 2.07 -31.01
N ASP A 73 -6.90 2.03 -31.45
CA ASP A 73 -6.01 0.90 -31.14
C ASP A 73 -5.51 0.99 -29.70
N SER A 74 -5.25 -0.19 -29.10
CA SER A 74 -4.81 -0.28 -27.71
C SER A 74 -3.45 0.38 -27.46
N PHE A 75 -2.60 0.51 -28.49
CA PHE A 75 -1.30 1.15 -28.37
C PHE A 75 -1.44 2.68 -28.28
N SER A 76 -2.18 3.30 -29.20
CA SER A 76 -2.49 4.74 -29.11
C SER A 76 -3.19 5.08 -27.80
N ALA A 77 -4.17 4.27 -27.37
CA ALA A 77 -4.85 4.51 -26.10
C ALA A 77 -3.93 4.49 -24.89
N ARG A 78 -2.95 3.58 -24.85
CA ARG A 78 -1.95 3.55 -23.77
C ARG A 78 -1.12 4.82 -23.72
N ILE A 79 -0.75 5.37 -24.88
CA ILE A 79 0.04 6.61 -24.96
C ILE A 79 -0.80 7.80 -24.47
N ASP A 80 -2.04 7.92 -24.94
CA ASP A 80 -2.95 8.99 -24.53
C ASP A 80 -3.22 8.98 -23.02
N LEU A 81 -3.32 7.78 -22.44
CA LEU A 81 -3.58 7.57 -21.01
C LEU A 81 -2.33 7.60 -20.12
N ALA A 82 -1.12 7.47 -20.69
CA ALA A 82 0.13 7.39 -19.93
C ALA A 82 0.38 8.64 -19.09
N GLY A 83 -0.01 9.82 -19.58
CA GLY A 83 0.09 11.09 -18.84
C GLY A 83 -0.72 11.11 -17.55
N PHE A 84 -1.73 10.24 -17.41
CA PHE A 84 -2.59 10.16 -16.24
C PHE A 84 -2.16 9.08 -15.22
N ALA A 85 -1.11 8.30 -15.52
CA ALA A 85 -0.72 7.16 -14.70
C ALA A 85 -0.41 7.55 -13.24
N ILE A 86 0.37 8.62 -13.03
CA ILE A 86 0.75 9.08 -11.67
C ILE A 86 -0.49 9.52 -10.88
N TYR A 87 -1.38 10.30 -11.50
CA TYR A 87 -2.62 10.75 -10.87
C TYR A 87 -3.54 9.57 -10.53
N SER A 88 -3.62 8.60 -11.43
CA SER A 88 -4.38 7.37 -11.21
C SER A 88 -3.82 6.55 -10.04
N ILE A 89 -2.51 6.36 -9.96
CA ILE A 89 -1.84 5.68 -8.85
C ILE A 89 -2.17 6.36 -7.52
N MET A 90 -2.03 7.69 -7.44
CA MET A 90 -2.29 8.42 -6.20
C MET A 90 -3.75 8.31 -5.76
N LEU A 91 -4.68 8.54 -6.68
CA LEU A 91 -6.11 8.50 -6.38
C LEU A 91 -6.56 7.10 -5.94
N TRP A 92 -6.12 6.06 -6.65
CA TRP A 92 -6.48 4.69 -6.33
C TRP A 92 -5.75 4.16 -5.09
N ALA A 93 -4.55 4.65 -4.77
CA ALA A 93 -3.87 4.33 -3.52
C ALA A 93 -4.67 4.84 -2.30
N VAL A 94 -5.22 6.06 -2.39
CA VAL A 94 -6.13 6.60 -1.37
C VAL A 94 -7.45 5.82 -1.33
N GLY A 95 -7.98 5.42 -2.50
CA GLY A 95 -9.17 4.57 -2.61
C GLY A 95 -9.00 3.18 -1.99
N GLY A 96 -7.85 2.54 -2.20
CA GLY A 96 -7.51 1.24 -1.61
C GLY A 96 -7.41 1.32 -0.09
N TRP A 97 -6.76 2.37 0.41
CA TRP A 97 -6.68 2.63 1.85
C TRP A 97 -8.05 2.89 2.49
N SER A 98 -8.91 3.68 1.84
CA SER A 98 -10.24 3.97 2.37
C SER A 98 -11.15 2.72 2.32
N ALA A 99 -11.10 1.93 1.24
CA ALA A 99 -11.83 0.67 1.15
C ALA A 99 -11.41 -0.32 2.25
N GLN A 100 -10.11 -0.43 2.52
CA GLN A 100 -9.58 -1.29 3.58
C GLN A 100 -10.12 -0.93 4.97
N ARG A 101 -10.31 0.37 5.25
CA ARG A 101 -10.87 0.86 6.52
C ARG A 101 -12.33 0.53 6.74
N THR A 102 -13.10 0.32 5.67
CA THR A 102 -14.53 0.01 5.83
C THR A 102 -14.76 -1.36 6.47
N GLY A 103 -13.84 -2.32 6.24
CA GLY A 103 -13.97 -3.70 6.71
C GLY A 103 -15.20 -4.45 6.17
N ASN A 104 -15.96 -3.86 5.24
CA ASN A 104 -17.15 -4.44 4.63
C ASN A 104 -16.92 -4.56 3.11
N PRO A 105 -17.04 -5.76 2.52
CA PRO A 105 -16.82 -5.98 1.09
C PRO A 105 -17.65 -5.06 0.19
N TRP A 106 -18.93 -4.85 0.55
CA TRP A 106 -19.86 -4.03 -0.22
C TRP A 106 -19.49 -2.54 -0.19
N LEU A 107 -19.09 -2.04 0.99
CA LEU A 107 -18.66 -0.65 1.14
C LEU A 107 -17.31 -0.41 0.46
N GLY A 108 -16.38 -1.37 0.56
CA GLY A 108 -15.11 -1.33 -0.15
C GLY A 108 -15.30 -1.28 -1.67
N GLY A 109 -16.17 -2.15 -2.20
CA GLY A 109 -16.55 -2.13 -3.61
C GLY A 109 -17.21 -0.81 -4.02
N LEU A 110 -18.09 -0.25 -3.19
CA LEU A 110 -18.74 1.02 -3.50
C LEU A 110 -17.74 2.19 -3.55
N VAL A 111 -16.85 2.29 -2.55
CA VAL A 111 -15.83 3.36 -2.49
C VAL A 111 -14.90 3.29 -3.70
N LEU A 112 -14.33 2.12 -3.95
CA LEU A 112 -13.31 1.96 -4.98
C LEU A 112 -13.93 1.90 -6.39
N GLY A 113 -15.18 1.44 -6.50
CA GLY A 113 -16.01 1.56 -7.71
C GLY A 113 -16.35 2.99 -8.07
N LEU A 114 -16.70 3.85 -7.10
CA LEU A 114 -16.91 5.28 -7.36
C LEU A 114 -15.61 5.97 -7.79
N VAL A 115 -14.50 5.68 -7.11
CA VAL A 115 -13.17 6.18 -7.49
C VAL A 115 -12.84 5.76 -8.93
N GLY A 116 -13.04 4.48 -9.26
CA GLY A 116 -12.77 3.96 -10.58
C GLY A 116 -13.69 4.55 -11.66
N GLY A 117 -14.98 4.70 -11.37
CA GLY A 117 -15.93 5.27 -12.32
C GLY A 117 -15.69 6.75 -12.61
N ILE A 118 -15.45 7.55 -11.57
CA ILE A 118 -15.16 8.98 -11.74
C ILE A 118 -13.82 9.16 -12.46
N SER A 119 -12.77 8.45 -12.03
CA SER A 119 -11.46 8.57 -12.67
C SER A 119 -11.44 8.07 -14.11
N GLY A 120 -12.10 6.94 -14.39
CA GLY A 120 -12.25 6.41 -15.75
C GLY A 120 -12.99 7.37 -16.68
N ALA A 121 -14.07 8.00 -16.21
CA ALA A 121 -14.78 9.02 -16.98
C ALA A 121 -13.92 10.27 -17.21
N ILE A 122 -13.21 10.75 -16.19
CA ILE A 122 -12.34 11.93 -16.33
C ILE A 122 -11.19 11.66 -17.31
N PHE A 123 -10.48 10.54 -17.18
CA PHE A 123 -9.33 10.24 -18.05
C PHE A 123 -9.74 10.05 -19.51
N THR A 124 -10.84 9.33 -19.76
CA THR A 124 -11.37 9.19 -21.13
C THR A 124 -11.91 10.50 -21.69
N GLY A 125 -12.54 11.33 -20.85
CA GLY A 125 -13.03 12.64 -21.22
C GLY A 125 -11.91 13.60 -21.63
N LEU A 126 -10.82 13.62 -20.86
CA LEU A 126 -9.66 14.45 -21.15
C LEU A 126 -8.86 13.96 -22.36
N ALA A 127 -8.72 12.65 -22.54
CA ALA A 127 -7.98 12.08 -23.66
C ALA A 127 -8.73 12.21 -25.01
N TYR A 128 -10.06 12.10 -25.02
CA TYR A 128 -10.84 11.95 -26.26
C TYR A 128 -12.00 12.96 -26.42
N ALA A 129 -11.84 14.16 -25.86
CA ALA A 129 -12.76 15.30 -26.03
C ALA A 129 -14.21 15.05 -25.54
N ALA A 130 -14.35 14.48 -24.34
CA ALA A 130 -15.61 14.40 -23.57
C ALA A 130 -16.84 13.88 -24.33
N ARG A 131 -16.66 12.97 -25.29
CA ARG A 131 -17.79 12.34 -25.99
C ARG A 131 -18.59 11.48 -24.99
N PRO A 132 -19.94 11.61 -24.93
CA PRO A 132 -20.75 10.97 -23.90
C PRO A 132 -20.62 9.44 -23.88
N MET A 133 -20.51 8.82 -25.06
CA MET A 133 -20.26 7.39 -25.18
C MET A 133 -18.93 6.95 -24.57
N LEU A 134 -17.87 7.77 -24.71
CA LEU A 134 -16.55 7.49 -24.15
C LEU A 134 -16.52 7.67 -22.64
N LEU A 135 -17.22 8.69 -22.13
CA LEU A 135 -17.38 8.93 -20.70
C LEU A 135 -18.10 7.75 -20.02
N LEU A 136 -19.16 7.25 -20.65
CA LEU A 136 -19.91 6.08 -20.17
C LEU A 136 -19.08 4.80 -20.24
N LEU A 137 -18.33 4.59 -21.33
CA LEU A 137 -17.47 3.42 -21.49
C LEU A 137 -16.32 3.43 -20.47
N GLY A 138 -15.59 4.55 -20.37
CA GLY A 138 -14.47 4.72 -19.45
C GLY A 138 -14.90 4.70 -18.00
N GLY A 139 -15.99 5.39 -17.67
CA GLY A 139 -16.59 5.36 -16.34
C GLY A 139 -17.17 4.00 -15.98
N GLY A 140 -17.82 3.31 -16.92
CA GLY A 140 -18.35 1.97 -16.71
C GLY A 140 -17.25 0.93 -16.46
N ALA A 141 -16.22 0.91 -17.31
CA ALA A 141 -15.06 0.04 -17.15
C ALA A 141 -14.32 0.31 -15.84
N GLY A 142 -14.09 1.59 -15.52
CA GLY A 142 -13.48 2.00 -14.26
C GLY A 142 -14.32 1.63 -13.03
N LEU A 143 -15.65 1.77 -13.10
CA LEU A 143 -16.56 1.42 -12.01
C LEU A 143 -16.57 -0.08 -11.76
N ALA A 144 -16.70 -0.90 -12.81
CA ALA A 144 -16.68 -2.35 -12.68
C ALA A 144 -15.33 -2.84 -12.12
N TYR A 145 -14.22 -2.32 -12.67
CA TYR A 145 -12.89 -2.68 -12.21
C TYR A 145 -12.64 -2.25 -10.76
N GLY A 146 -13.01 -1.02 -10.41
CA GLY A 146 -12.91 -0.48 -9.07
C GLY A 146 -13.77 -1.23 -8.06
N ALA A 147 -15.00 -1.60 -8.43
CA ALA A 147 -15.90 -2.33 -7.54
C ALA A 147 -15.36 -3.72 -7.19
N VAL A 148 -14.86 -4.46 -8.19
CA VAL A 148 -14.25 -5.77 -7.97
C VAL A 148 -12.97 -5.63 -7.13
N GLY A 149 -12.09 -4.69 -7.47
CA GLY A 149 -10.87 -4.43 -6.71
C GLY A 149 -11.14 -4.00 -5.26
N GLY A 150 -12.17 -3.19 -5.04
CA GLY A 150 -12.60 -2.73 -3.72
C GLY A 150 -13.14 -3.84 -2.83
N ILE A 151 -13.92 -4.77 -3.39
CA ILE A 151 -14.37 -5.98 -2.68
C ILE A 151 -13.16 -6.82 -2.25
N LEU A 152 -12.19 -7.03 -3.15
CA LEU A 152 -11.00 -7.82 -2.86
C LEU A 152 -10.11 -7.16 -1.79
N ILE A 153 -9.88 -5.85 -1.87
CA ILE A 153 -9.07 -5.13 -0.89
C ILE A 153 -9.76 -5.11 0.49
N ALA A 154 -11.07 -4.85 0.52
CA ALA A 154 -11.82 -4.83 1.77
C ALA A 154 -11.92 -6.22 2.42
N THR A 155 -12.06 -7.29 1.64
CA THR A 155 -12.08 -8.67 2.16
C THR A 155 -10.70 -9.12 2.65
N ALA A 156 -9.65 -8.88 1.86
CA ALA A 156 -8.31 -9.39 2.17
C ALA A 156 -7.60 -8.61 3.28
N LEU A 157 -7.86 -7.30 3.39
CA LEU A 157 -7.09 -6.40 4.26
C LEU A 157 -7.91 -5.72 5.37
N ALA A 158 -9.18 -6.11 5.56
CA ALA A 158 -10.04 -5.59 6.63
C ALA A 158 -9.29 -5.50 7.98
N GLU A 159 -9.45 -4.36 8.66
CA GLU A 159 -9.00 -4.24 10.04
C GLU A 159 -9.85 -5.17 10.93
N SER A 160 -9.21 -6.17 11.53
CA SER A 160 -9.86 -7.06 12.49
C SER A 160 -10.19 -6.28 13.76
N LYS A 161 -11.48 -6.18 14.09
CA LYS A 161 -11.95 -5.66 15.37
C LYS A 161 -11.44 -6.61 16.47
N THR A 162 -10.35 -6.26 17.15
CA THR A 162 -9.90 -6.97 18.35
C THR A 162 -10.97 -6.83 19.43
N THR A 163 -11.75 -7.87 19.62
CA THR A 163 -12.60 -8.05 20.81
C THR A 163 -11.66 -8.11 22.01
N THR A 164 -11.64 -7.08 22.84
CA THR A 164 -10.98 -7.12 24.15
C THR A 164 -11.55 -8.32 24.91
N PRO A 165 -10.73 -9.28 25.38
CA PRO A 165 -11.25 -10.38 26.18
C PRO A 165 -11.81 -9.79 27.48
N ASN A 166 -13.11 -9.96 27.71
CA ASN A 166 -13.74 -9.67 28.98
C ASN A 166 -12.95 -10.42 30.07
N HIS A 167 -12.28 -9.68 30.94
CA HIS A 167 -11.75 -10.24 32.17
C HIS A 167 -12.97 -10.55 33.05
N PRO A 168 -13.28 -11.82 33.38
CA PRO A 168 -14.29 -12.08 34.39
C PRO A 168 -13.69 -11.65 35.73
N THR A 169 -14.19 -10.55 36.28
CA THR A 169 -14.07 -10.25 37.70
C THR A 169 -14.93 -11.26 38.44
N ARG A 170 -14.28 -12.24 39.06
CA ARG A 170 -14.84 -12.96 40.22
C ARG A 170 -14.22 -12.38 41.47
#